data_AF-A0A3B6PFA3-F1
#
_entry.id   AF-A0A3B6PFA3-F1
#
_cell.length_a   1.000
_cell.length_b   1.000
_cell.length_c   1.000
_cell.angle_alpha   90.00
_cell.angle_beta   90.00
_cell.angle_gamma   90.00
#
_symmetry.space_group_name_H-M   'P 1'
#
loop_
_entity.id
_entity.type
_entity.pdbx_description
1 polymer ?
#
loop_
_entity_poly.entity_id
_entity_poly.type
_entity_poly.pdbx_seq_one_letter_code
_entity_poly.pdbx_strand_id
1 'polypeptide(L)'
;MLKTDSGLLSTDLDKVVKPNVVFLQQCGLGACDIAKLCICVPRMLTTNPERVRAMVACAERLGMPRGSGMFRQTLQPVAFLSEEKIATKLDYLKKTFRWSDAQVSIAARKYPSLLRTSSGALQQRSQFLLWEVGVEPAYIAHRPIILGYSMEGRLRPRYSVIQFLKANGLLGQYRDYYSIVMLSEKVFVEKFICPHKEAAPHLTEDYATACKGEMPSNFGIASENW
;
A
#
# COMPACT_ATOMS: atom_id res chain seq x y z
N MET A 1 19.20 18.53 4.33
CA MET A 1 19.85 17.51 3.49
C MET A 1 20.01 18.08 2.08
N LEU A 2 21.16 18.69 1.80
CA LEU A 2 21.54 19.14 0.46
C LEU A 2 22.75 18.30 0.05
N LYS A 3 22.50 17.12 -0.53
CA LYS A 3 23.53 16.35 -1.22
C LYS A 3 23.05 16.16 -2.66
N THR A 4 23.48 17.11 -3.48
CA THR A 4 23.74 17.00 -4.92
C THR A 4 22.65 16.32 -5.76
N ASP A 5 21.57 17.06 -6.04
CA ASP A 5 20.75 16.84 -7.22
C ASP A 5 21.27 17.78 -8.31
N SER A 6 21.97 17.24 -9.32
CA SER A 6 22.68 18.00 -10.35
C SER A 6 21.77 18.92 -11.18
N GLY A 7 20.45 18.70 -11.15
CA GLY A 7 19.47 19.57 -11.79
C GLY A 7 19.22 20.91 -11.09
N LEU A 8 19.47 21.03 -9.78
CA LEU A 8 19.23 22.28 -9.04
C LEU A 8 20.19 23.41 -9.43
N LEU A 9 21.40 23.06 -9.90
CA LEU A 9 22.43 24.04 -10.28
C LEU A 9 22.23 24.61 -11.70
N SER A 10 21.43 23.95 -12.54
CA SER A 10 21.13 24.41 -13.91
C SER A 10 19.71 24.97 -14.08
N THR A 11 18.88 24.90 -13.03
CA THR A 11 17.46 25.28 -13.10
C THR A 11 17.29 26.71 -12.61
N ASP A 12 16.61 27.54 -13.40
CA ASP A 12 16.29 28.92 -13.04
C ASP A 12 15.39 28.94 -11.78
N LEU A 13 15.97 29.40 -10.67
CA LEU A 13 15.31 29.45 -9.37
C LEU A 13 14.08 30.36 -9.38
N ASP A 14 14.13 31.46 -10.12
CA ASP A 14 13.06 32.47 -10.17
C ASP A 14 11.93 32.03 -11.11
N LYS A 15 12.24 31.32 -12.20
CA LYS A 15 11.24 30.88 -13.18
C LYS A 15 10.63 29.51 -12.91
N VAL A 16 11.30 28.65 -12.13
CA VAL A 16 10.85 27.26 -11.95
C VAL A 16 10.65 26.94 -10.47
N VAL A 17 11.67 27.11 -9.63
CA VAL A 17 11.61 26.67 -8.23
C VAL A 17 10.63 27.50 -7.41
N LYS A 18 10.76 28.84 -7.42
CA LYS A 18 9.87 29.73 -6.66
C LYS A 18 8.40 29.58 -7.09
N PRO A 19 8.04 29.58 -8.40
CA PRO A 19 6.66 29.37 -8.82
C PRO A 19 6.09 28.02 -8.40
N ASN A 20 6.88 26.94 -8.46
CA ASN A 20 6.44 25.62 -8.01
C ASN A 20 6.15 25.57 -6.51
N VAL A 21 7.01 26.18 -5.68
CA VAL A 21 6.78 26.27 -4.23
C VAL A 21 5.50 27.06 -3.94
N VAL A 22 5.34 28.25 -4.54
CA VAL A 22 4.16 29.10 -4.36
C VAL A 22 2.88 28.37 -4.79
N PHE A 23 2.91 27.70 -5.95
CA PHE A 23 1.75 26.96 -6.45
C PHE A 23 1.38 25.79 -5.55
N LEU A 24 2.35 25.00 -5.06
CA LEU A 24 2.09 23.91 -4.12
C LEU A 24 1.52 24.42 -2.79
N GLN A 25 1.98 25.58 -2.31
CA GLN A 25 1.41 26.26 -1.15
C GLN A 25 -0.04 26.70 -1.39
N GLN A 26 -0.34 27.26 -2.57
CA GLN A 26 -1.72 27.59 -2.99
C GLN A 26 -2.60 26.33 -3.10
N CYS A 27 -2.00 25.15 -3.31
CA CYS A 27 -2.70 23.87 -3.26
C CYS A 27 -2.87 23.31 -1.84
N GLY A 28 -2.54 24.10 -0.81
CA GLY A 28 -2.69 23.75 0.60
C GLY A 28 -1.58 22.89 1.18
N LEU A 29 -0.42 22.74 0.51
CA LEU A 29 0.73 22.05 1.10
C LEU A 29 1.57 23.02 1.95
N GLY A 30 1.76 22.70 3.22
CA GLY A 30 2.72 23.39 4.08
C GLY A 30 4.17 23.08 3.71
N ALA A 31 5.13 23.88 4.21
CA ALA A 31 6.55 23.69 3.94
C ALA A 31 7.06 22.28 4.29
N CYS A 32 6.58 21.69 5.40
CA CYS A 32 6.93 20.32 5.79
C CYS A 32 6.42 19.28 4.78
N ASP A 33 5.22 19.47 4.25
CA ASP A 33 4.63 18.57 3.25
C ASP A 33 5.35 18.65 1.91
N ILE A 34 5.72 19.86 1.50
CA ILE A 34 6.55 20.09 0.30
C ILE A 34 7.91 19.43 0.47
N ALA A 35 8.57 19.59 1.63
CA ALA A 35 9.84 18.94 1.91
C ALA A 35 9.73 17.40 1.85
N LYS A 36 8.70 16.82 2.48
CA LYS A 36 8.43 15.38 2.40
C LYS A 36 8.16 14.92 0.96
N LEU A 37 7.43 15.72 0.17
CA LEU A 37 7.18 15.43 -1.24
C LEU A 37 8.48 15.42 -2.04
N CYS A 38 9.39 16.36 -1.78
CA CYS A 38 10.70 16.42 -2.44
C CYS A 38 11.59 15.22 -2.09
N ILE A 39 11.48 14.66 -0.88
CA ILE A 39 12.20 13.41 -0.54
C ILE A 39 11.72 12.26 -1.43
N CYS A 40 10.40 12.15 -1.68
CA CYS A 40 9.84 11.06 -2.47
C CYS A 40 9.87 11.33 -3.99
N VAL A 41 9.95 12.61 -4.39
CA VAL A 41 10.00 13.09 -5.78
C VAL A 41 11.08 14.18 -5.86
N PRO A 42 12.38 13.82 -5.97
CA PRO A 42 13.50 14.77 -5.88
C PRO A 42 13.40 15.98 -6.83
N ARG A 43 12.87 15.75 -8.04
CA ARG A 43 12.70 16.79 -9.06
C ARG A 43 11.40 17.59 -8.97
N MET A 44 10.62 17.46 -7.89
CA MET A 44 9.32 18.13 -7.77
C MET A 44 9.41 19.64 -8.01
N LEU A 45 10.41 20.31 -7.40
CA LEU A 45 10.54 21.77 -7.49
C LEU A 45 11.28 22.25 -8.74
N THR A 46 12.07 21.38 -9.38
CA THR A 46 12.81 21.70 -10.61
C THR A 46 12.08 21.27 -11.89
N THR A 47 10.93 20.61 -11.75
CA THR A 47 10.09 20.20 -12.87
C THR A 47 9.40 21.41 -13.50
N ASN A 48 9.17 21.38 -14.82
CA ASN A 48 8.37 22.39 -15.52
C ASN A 48 7.06 22.69 -14.75
N PRO A 49 6.74 23.96 -14.45
CA PRO A 49 5.54 24.32 -13.69
C PRO A 49 4.23 23.78 -14.27
N GLU A 50 4.08 23.71 -15.60
CA GLU A 50 2.89 23.12 -16.22
C GLU A 50 2.71 21.65 -15.88
N ARG A 51 3.82 20.92 -15.75
CA ARG A 51 3.77 19.52 -15.34
C ARG A 51 3.37 19.39 -13.87
N VAL A 52 3.82 20.30 -13.00
CA VAL A 52 3.36 20.33 -11.59
C VAL A 52 1.85 20.63 -11.52
N ARG A 53 1.35 21.57 -12.34
CA ARG A 53 -0.09 21.84 -12.46
C ARG A 53 -0.87 20.62 -12.97
N ALA A 54 -0.34 19.90 -13.96
CA ALA A 54 -0.95 18.67 -14.46
C ALA A 54 -1.02 17.57 -13.39
N MET A 55 0.01 17.43 -12.54
CA MET A 55 -0.01 16.49 -11.41
C MET A 55 -1.13 16.84 -10.41
N VAL A 56 -1.27 18.13 -10.08
CA VAL A 56 -2.34 18.63 -9.21
C VAL A 56 -3.71 18.35 -9.81
N ALA A 57 -3.93 18.71 -11.08
CA ALA A 57 -5.19 18.46 -11.77
C ALA A 57 -5.52 16.96 -11.83
N CYS A 58 -4.51 16.11 -12.01
CA CYS A 58 -4.67 14.66 -11.98
C CYS A 58 -5.10 14.15 -10.60
N ALA A 59 -4.48 14.63 -9.52
CA ALA A 59 -4.89 14.29 -8.16
C ALA A 59 -6.34 14.73 -7.87
N GLU A 60 -6.74 15.91 -8.33
CA GLU A 60 -8.12 16.40 -8.22
C GLU A 60 -9.12 15.51 -8.97
N ARG A 61 -8.81 15.09 -10.20
CA ARG A 61 -9.63 14.14 -10.97
C ARG A 61 -9.75 12.78 -10.30
N LEU A 62 -8.73 12.35 -9.57
CA LEU A 62 -8.78 11.14 -8.73
C LEU A 62 -9.60 11.34 -7.45
N GLY A 63 -10.20 12.52 -7.24
CA GLY A 63 -11.08 12.82 -6.12
C GLY A 63 -10.34 13.21 -4.84
N MET A 64 -9.13 13.76 -4.95
CA MET A 64 -8.36 14.31 -3.83
C MET A 64 -8.59 15.81 -3.66
N PRO A 65 -9.19 16.24 -2.54
CA PRO A 65 -9.26 17.67 -2.22
C PRO A 65 -7.87 18.23 -1.94
N ARG A 66 -7.58 19.43 -2.46
CA ARG A 66 -6.41 20.23 -2.08
C ARG A 66 -6.34 20.41 -0.55
N GLY A 67 -5.12 20.51 -0.01
CA GLY A 67 -4.89 20.62 1.43
C GLY A 67 -5.15 19.35 2.25
N SER A 68 -5.71 18.27 1.67
CA SER A 68 -5.85 17.01 2.39
C SER A 68 -4.51 16.29 2.53
N GLY A 69 -4.31 15.54 3.62
CA GLY A 69 -3.10 14.73 3.80
C GLY A 69 -2.90 13.69 2.68
N MET A 70 -3.98 13.23 2.06
CA MET A 70 -3.96 12.29 0.94
C MET A 70 -3.59 12.95 -0.39
N PHE A 71 -3.84 14.26 -0.55
CA PHE A 71 -3.42 15.02 -1.73
C PHE A 71 -1.91 14.93 -1.93
N ARG A 72 -1.13 15.22 -0.87
CA ARG A 72 0.33 15.05 -0.89
C ARG A 72 0.74 13.61 -1.25
N GLN A 73 0.06 12.61 -0.67
CA GLN A 73 0.37 11.21 -0.95
C GLN A 73 0.05 10.80 -2.38
N THR A 74 -0.91 11.47 -3.03
CA THR A 74 -1.31 11.20 -4.42
C THR A 74 -0.39 11.86 -5.43
N LEU A 75 0.21 13.02 -5.11
CA LEU A 75 1.15 13.69 -6.00
C LEU A 75 2.35 12.80 -6.35
N GLN A 76 2.82 11.96 -5.42
CA GLN A 76 3.94 11.06 -5.64
C GLN A 76 3.67 9.96 -6.70
N PRO A 77 2.55 9.21 -6.66
CA PRO A 77 2.26 8.23 -7.67
C PRO A 77 1.95 8.82 -9.05
N VAL A 78 1.28 9.97 -9.12
CA VAL A 78 0.91 10.58 -10.40
C VAL A 78 2.06 11.34 -11.08
N ALA A 79 3.10 11.76 -10.34
CA ALA A 79 4.24 12.50 -10.88
C ALA A 79 4.95 11.80 -12.06
N PHE A 80 4.84 10.47 -12.12
CA PHE A 80 5.55 9.62 -13.08
C PHE A 80 4.61 8.93 -14.08
N LEU A 81 3.31 9.23 -14.06
CA LEU A 81 2.31 8.56 -14.89
C LEU A 81 1.59 9.55 -15.80
N SER A 82 1.32 9.15 -17.04
CA SER A 82 0.37 9.84 -17.91
C SER A 82 -1.06 9.50 -17.51
N GLU A 83 -2.02 10.32 -17.93
CA GLU A 83 -3.45 10.04 -17.71
C GLU A 83 -3.86 8.68 -18.26
N GLU A 84 -3.36 8.33 -19.45
CA GLU A 84 -3.57 7.02 -20.08
C GLU A 84 -3.06 5.90 -19.17
N LYS A 85 -1.82 5.99 -18.65
CA LYS A 85 -1.26 4.98 -17.74
C LYS A 85 -2.08 4.83 -16.47
N ILE A 86 -2.63 5.93 -15.95
CA ILE A 86 -3.51 5.90 -14.77
C ILE A 86 -4.82 5.19 -15.12
N ALA A 87 -5.46 5.54 -16.24
CA ALA A 87 -6.69 4.90 -16.70
C ALA A 87 -6.50 3.39 -16.91
N THR A 88 -5.44 2.99 -17.63
CA THR A 88 -5.08 1.58 -17.83
C THR A 88 -4.86 0.88 -16.49
N LYS A 89 -4.20 1.53 -15.53
CA LYS A 89 -3.95 0.95 -14.21
C LYS A 89 -5.23 0.78 -13.39
N LEU A 90 -6.14 1.74 -13.44
CA LEU A 90 -7.45 1.65 -12.77
C LEU A 90 -8.31 0.55 -13.39
N ASP A 91 -8.35 0.42 -14.71
CA ASP A 91 -9.06 -0.68 -15.39
C ASP A 91 -8.48 -2.05 -15.02
N TYR A 92 -7.14 -2.15 -14.98
CA TYR A 92 -6.47 -3.36 -14.49
C TYR A 92 -6.88 -3.70 -13.05
N LEU A 93 -6.88 -2.73 -12.13
CA LEU A 93 -7.31 -2.93 -10.75
C LEU A 93 -8.76 -3.40 -10.67
N LYS A 94 -9.67 -2.81 -11.45
CA LYS A 94 -11.08 -3.24 -11.52
C LYS A 94 -11.19 -4.71 -11.88
N LYS A 95 -10.51 -5.14 -12.95
CA LYS A 95 -10.54 -6.52 -13.44
C LYS A 95 -9.92 -7.48 -12.42
N THR A 96 -8.72 -7.17 -11.93
CA THR A 96 -7.98 -8.04 -11.00
C THR A 96 -8.69 -8.23 -9.67
N PHE A 97 -9.35 -7.20 -9.12
CA PHE A 97 -10.03 -7.29 -7.83
C PHE A 97 -11.55 -7.42 -7.94
N ARG A 98 -12.10 -7.53 -9.16
CA ARG A 98 -13.54 -7.59 -9.44
C ARG A 98 -14.29 -6.40 -8.84
N TRP A 99 -13.69 -5.21 -8.94
CA TRP A 99 -14.26 -3.98 -8.41
C TRP A 99 -15.17 -3.27 -9.40
N SER A 100 -16.23 -2.66 -8.86
CA SER A 100 -16.99 -1.62 -9.57
C SER A 100 -16.19 -0.32 -9.71
N ASP A 101 -16.67 0.61 -10.55
CA ASP A 101 -16.09 1.94 -10.67
C ASP A 101 -16.04 2.70 -9.34
N ALA A 102 -17.09 2.57 -8.52
CA ALA A 102 -17.12 3.15 -7.19
C ALA A 102 -16.04 2.54 -6.27
N GLN A 103 -15.87 1.21 -6.31
CA GLN A 103 -14.91 0.51 -5.46
C GLN A 103 -13.45 0.83 -5.84
N VAL A 104 -13.10 0.84 -7.12
CA VAL A 104 -11.74 1.22 -7.54
C VAL A 104 -11.45 2.68 -7.20
N SER A 105 -12.45 3.56 -7.30
CA SER A 105 -12.32 4.96 -6.88
C SER A 105 -12.03 5.07 -5.38
N ILE A 106 -12.78 4.35 -4.54
CA ILE A 106 -12.53 4.29 -3.09
C ILE A 106 -11.12 3.78 -2.80
N ALA A 107 -10.70 2.70 -3.47
CA ALA A 107 -9.39 2.09 -3.25
C ALA A 107 -8.24 3.04 -3.64
N ALA A 108 -8.31 3.63 -4.83
CA ALA A 108 -7.32 4.59 -5.34
C ALA A 108 -7.24 5.83 -4.45
N ARG A 109 -8.39 6.30 -3.93
CA ARG A 109 -8.44 7.46 -3.02
C ARG A 109 -7.84 7.16 -1.66
N LYS A 110 -8.06 5.97 -1.10
CA LYS A 110 -7.53 5.59 0.22
C LYS A 110 -6.08 5.13 0.18
N TYR A 111 -5.61 4.60 -0.96
CA TYR A 111 -4.23 4.14 -1.12
C TYR A 111 -3.70 4.39 -2.54
N PRO A 112 -3.32 5.65 -2.86
CA PRO A 112 -2.85 6.05 -4.20
C PRO A 112 -1.62 5.29 -4.70
N SER A 113 -0.81 4.73 -3.80
CA SER A 113 0.36 3.91 -4.14
C SER A 113 0.02 2.65 -4.94
N LEU A 114 -1.25 2.22 -4.98
CA LEU A 114 -1.72 1.16 -5.90
C LEU A 114 -1.40 1.46 -7.36
N LEU A 115 -1.43 2.73 -7.76
CA LEU A 115 -1.13 3.15 -9.12
C LEU A 115 0.30 2.80 -9.55
N ARG A 116 1.21 2.64 -8.59
CA ARG A 116 2.62 2.31 -8.82
C ARG A 116 2.97 0.86 -8.52
N THR A 117 2.07 0.10 -7.91
CA THR A 117 2.35 -1.30 -7.56
C THR A 117 2.41 -2.14 -8.84
N SER A 118 3.39 -3.02 -8.99
CA SER A 118 3.51 -3.87 -10.18
C SER A 118 2.27 -4.76 -10.37
N SER A 119 1.91 -5.04 -11.62
CA SER A 119 0.75 -5.88 -11.92
C SER A 119 0.91 -7.30 -11.36
N GLY A 120 2.08 -7.92 -11.51
CA GLY A 120 2.35 -9.25 -10.93
C GLY A 120 2.11 -9.30 -9.41
N ALA A 121 2.58 -8.30 -8.67
CA ALA A 121 2.39 -8.26 -7.22
C ALA A 121 0.94 -7.95 -6.80
N LEU A 122 0.15 -7.29 -7.64
CA LEU A 122 -1.30 -7.11 -7.40
C LEU A 122 -2.08 -8.39 -7.72
N GLN A 123 -1.68 -9.10 -8.77
CA GLN A 123 -2.29 -10.37 -9.17
C GLN A 123 -2.14 -11.43 -8.07
N GLN A 124 -0.92 -11.60 -7.54
CA GLN A 124 -0.65 -12.52 -6.43
C GLN A 124 -1.48 -12.18 -5.19
N ARG A 125 -1.55 -10.90 -4.82
CA ARG A 125 -2.35 -10.44 -3.68
C ARG A 125 -3.85 -10.64 -3.90
N SER A 126 -4.34 -10.42 -5.13
CA SER A 126 -5.73 -10.67 -5.49
C SER A 126 -6.08 -12.16 -5.33
N GLN A 127 -5.28 -13.04 -5.92
CA GLN A 127 -5.49 -14.49 -5.83
C GLN A 127 -5.55 -14.96 -4.38
N PHE A 128 -4.58 -14.56 -3.57
CA PHE A 128 -4.54 -14.91 -2.17
C PHE A 128 -5.76 -14.37 -1.39
N LEU A 129 -6.06 -13.07 -1.50
CA LEU A 129 -7.13 -12.47 -0.70
C LEU A 129 -8.52 -12.95 -1.12
N LEU A 130 -8.78 -13.09 -2.43
CA LEU A 130 -10.10 -13.48 -2.93
C LEU A 130 -10.34 -14.99 -2.82
N TRP A 131 -9.32 -15.83 -3.08
CA TRP A 131 -9.51 -17.28 -3.16
C TRP A 131 -9.03 -18.05 -1.95
N GLU A 132 -7.87 -17.71 -1.41
CA GLU A 132 -7.33 -18.44 -0.26
C GLU A 132 -7.93 -17.93 1.05
N VAL A 133 -7.97 -16.61 1.25
CA VAL A 133 -8.57 -15.99 2.44
C VAL A 133 -10.09 -15.89 2.33
N GLY A 134 -10.61 -15.74 1.11
CA GLY A 134 -12.05 -15.65 0.86
C GLY A 134 -12.69 -14.32 1.28
N VAL A 135 -11.95 -13.21 1.26
CA VAL A 135 -12.54 -11.89 1.55
C VAL A 135 -13.22 -11.28 0.33
N GLU A 136 -14.33 -10.58 0.56
CA GLU A 136 -15.10 -9.98 -0.53
C GLU A 136 -14.34 -8.85 -1.25
N PRO A 137 -14.57 -8.62 -2.57
CA PRO A 137 -14.01 -7.49 -3.29
C PRO A 137 -14.22 -6.13 -2.60
N ALA A 138 -15.45 -5.88 -2.12
CA ALA A 138 -15.80 -4.65 -1.42
C ALA A 138 -14.98 -4.45 -0.14
N TYR A 139 -14.69 -5.53 0.59
CA TYR A 139 -13.87 -5.52 1.79
C TYR A 139 -12.47 -4.98 1.50
N ILE A 140 -11.85 -5.44 0.42
CA ILE A 140 -10.51 -5.00 -0.02
C ILE A 140 -10.54 -3.54 -0.47
N ALA A 141 -11.55 -3.14 -1.26
CA ALA A 141 -11.69 -1.76 -1.75
C ALA A 141 -11.74 -0.72 -0.63
N HIS A 142 -12.39 -1.05 0.49
CA HIS A 142 -12.50 -0.15 1.64
C HIS A 142 -11.27 -0.16 2.55
N ARG A 143 -10.39 -1.16 2.40
CA ARG A 143 -9.16 -1.37 3.18
C ARG A 143 -7.94 -1.62 2.27
N PRO A 144 -7.69 -0.78 1.25
CA PRO A 144 -6.74 -1.09 0.18
C PRO A 144 -5.28 -1.12 0.66
N ILE A 145 -5.00 -0.59 1.86
CA ILE A 145 -3.70 -0.70 2.53
C ILE A 145 -3.29 -2.16 2.73
N ILE A 146 -4.24 -3.11 2.81
CA ILE A 146 -3.92 -4.54 2.86
C ILE A 146 -3.05 -4.99 1.69
N LEU A 147 -3.20 -4.34 0.53
CA LEU A 147 -2.45 -4.61 -0.68
C LEU A 147 -1.01 -4.03 -0.64
N GLY A 148 -0.71 -3.20 0.36
CA GLY A 148 0.63 -2.68 0.61
C GLY A 148 1.51 -3.60 1.46
N TYR A 149 0.93 -4.62 2.11
CA TYR A 149 1.69 -5.54 2.95
C TYR A 149 2.46 -6.58 2.13
N SER A 150 3.53 -7.09 2.73
CA SER A 150 4.32 -8.20 2.19
C SER A 150 3.50 -9.48 2.17
N MET A 151 3.57 -10.22 1.07
CA MET A 151 2.91 -11.52 0.94
C MET A 151 3.51 -12.52 1.92
N GLU A 152 4.82 -12.74 1.83
CA GLU A 152 5.58 -13.72 2.60
C GLU A 152 5.96 -13.20 3.98
N GLY A 153 6.11 -11.90 4.16
CA GLY A 153 6.52 -11.32 5.44
C GLY A 153 5.36 -10.95 6.36
N ARG A 154 4.10 -11.02 5.88
CA ARG A 154 2.95 -10.58 6.69
C ARG A 154 1.62 -11.22 6.35
N LEU A 155 1.19 -11.21 5.09
CA LEU A 155 -0.15 -11.68 4.74
C LEU A 155 -0.26 -13.19 4.97
N ARG A 156 0.51 -13.98 4.20
CA ARG A 156 0.45 -15.45 4.28
C ARG A 156 0.82 -16.00 5.66
N PRO A 157 1.93 -15.58 6.32
CA PRO A 157 2.27 -16.13 7.64
C PRO A 157 1.19 -15.91 8.70
N ARG A 158 0.58 -14.72 8.71
CA ARG A 158 -0.48 -14.42 9.68
C ARG A 158 -1.75 -15.17 9.35
N TYR A 159 -2.05 -15.40 8.07
CA TYR A 159 -3.15 -16.27 7.70
C TYR A 159 -2.92 -17.72 8.16
N SER A 160 -1.72 -18.27 7.95
CA SER A 160 -1.37 -19.63 8.39
C SER A 160 -1.49 -19.80 9.90
N VAL A 161 -0.99 -18.83 10.69
CA VAL A 161 -1.17 -18.84 12.15
C VAL A 161 -2.66 -18.86 12.51
N ILE A 162 -3.48 -18.03 11.87
CA ILE A 162 -4.92 -17.97 12.17
C ILE A 162 -5.64 -19.27 11.79
N GLN A 163 -5.29 -19.88 10.65
CA GLN A 163 -5.84 -21.19 10.27
C GLN A 163 -5.42 -22.28 11.24
N PHE A 164 -4.14 -22.32 11.64
CA PHE A 164 -3.63 -23.26 12.63
C PHE A 164 -4.37 -23.11 13.97
N LEU A 165 -4.47 -21.89 14.51
CA LEU A 165 -5.16 -21.64 15.78
C LEU A 165 -6.63 -22.02 15.69
N LYS A 166 -7.28 -21.74 14.54
CA LYS A 166 -8.68 -22.11 14.31
C LYS A 166 -8.86 -23.62 14.30
N ALA A 167 -8.01 -24.35 13.58
CA ALA A 167 -8.06 -25.81 13.46
C ALA A 167 -7.85 -26.51 14.81
N ASN A 168 -7.06 -25.91 15.70
CA ASN A 168 -6.76 -26.44 17.03
C ASN A 168 -7.70 -25.91 18.13
N GLY A 169 -8.73 -25.13 17.80
CA GLY A 169 -9.65 -24.55 18.79
C GLY A 169 -9.00 -23.53 19.73
N LEU A 170 -7.83 -23.00 19.37
CA LEU A 170 -7.05 -22.03 20.14
C LEU A 170 -7.36 -20.59 19.76
N LEU A 171 -8.05 -20.37 18.64
CA LEU A 171 -8.35 -19.03 18.15
C LEU A 171 -9.43 -18.35 18.98
N GLY A 172 -9.04 -17.33 19.74
CA GLY A 172 -9.97 -16.43 20.43
C GLY A 172 -10.75 -15.52 19.47
N GLN A 173 -11.52 -14.59 20.05
CA GLN A 173 -12.30 -13.64 19.26
C GLN A 173 -11.40 -12.66 18.50
N TYR A 174 -11.65 -12.50 17.20
CA TYR A 174 -11.08 -11.44 16.36
C TYR A 174 -12.15 -10.87 15.43
N ARG A 175 -12.00 -9.61 15.02
CA ARG A 175 -13.03 -8.93 14.21
C ARG A 175 -13.01 -9.40 12.77
N ASP A 176 -11.85 -9.26 12.11
CA ASP A 176 -11.68 -9.58 10.70
C ASP A 176 -10.19 -9.78 10.35
N TYR A 177 -9.91 -10.28 9.15
CA TYR A 177 -8.54 -10.58 8.71
C TYR A 177 -7.64 -9.34 8.64
N TYR A 178 -8.15 -8.20 8.16
CA TYR A 178 -7.45 -6.92 8.13
C TYR A 178 -6.99 -6.49 9.52
N SER A 179 -7.86 -6.64 10.53
CA SER A 179 -7.56 -6.30 11.92
C SER A 179 -6.37 -7.09 12.50
N ILE A 180 -6.06 -8.25 11.92
CA ILE A 180 -4.91 -9.08 12.28
C ILE A 180 -3.66 -8.63 11.52
N VAL A 181 -3.74 -8.47 10.20
CA VAL A 181 -2.57 -8.12 9.38
C VAL A 181 -2.10 -6.68 9.60
N MET A 182 -2.97 -5.78 10.08
CA MET A 182 -2.57 -4.40 10.37
C MET A 182 -1.78 -4.25 11.68
N LEU A 183 -1.76 -5.27 12.54
CA LEU A 183 -1.04 -5.21 13.82
C LEU A 183 0.47 -5.07 13.60
N SER A 184 1.14 -4.37 14.51
CA SER A 184 2.60 -4.43 14.57
C SER A 184 3.06 -5.85 14.87
N GLU A 185 4.31 -6.15 14.54
CA GLU A 185 4.87 -7.49 14.75
C GLU A 185 4.78 -7.94 16.21
N LYS A 186 5.24 -7.06 17.11
CA LYS A 186 5.16 -7.26 18.54
C LYS A 186 3.74 -7.57 19.01
N VAL A 187 2.75 -6.76 18.60
CA VAL A 187 1.36 -6.93 19.05
C VAL A 187 0.75 -8.20 18.47
N PHE A 188 1.10 -8.58 17.23
CA PHE A 188 0.65 -9.84 16.64
C PHE A 188 1.17 -11.04 17.43
N VAL A 189 2.47 -11.08 17.71
CA VAL A 189 3.11 -12.17 18.48
C VAL A 189 2.53 -12.27 19.88
N GLU A 190 2.39 -11.14 20.60
CA GLU A 190 1.83 -11.10 21.95
C GLU A 190 0.39 -11.62 22.02
N LYS A 191 -0.42 -11.37 20.97
CA LYS A 191 -1.84 -11.75 20.96
C LYS A 191 -2.12 -13.14 20.40
N PHE A 192 -1.38 -13.57 19.38
CA PHE A 192 -1.72 -14.78 18.61
C PHE A 192 -0.68 -15.89 18.72
N ILE A 193 0.50 -15.64 19.29
CA ILE A 193 1.56 -16.65 19.39
C ILE A 193 1.88 -16.94 20.86
N CYS A 194 2.25 -15.91 21.64
CA CYS A 194 2.65 -16.06 23.03
C CYS A 194 1.64 -16.81 23.92
N PRO A 195 0.32 -16.62 23.80
CA PRO A 195 -0.65 -17.32 24.64
C PRO A 195 -0.71 -18.83 24.42
N HIS A 196 -0.13 -19.33 23.32
CA HIS A 196 -0.24 -20.72 22.90
C HIS A 196 1.09 -21.48 22.94
N LYS A 197 2.12 -20.95 23.60
CA LYS A 197 3.45 -21.58 23.65
C LYS A 197 3.46 -23.00 24.22
N GLU A 198 2.60 -23.30 25.18
CA GLU A 198 2.49 -24.65 25.76
C GLU A 198 1.70 -25.59 24.85
N ALA A 199 0.57 -25.13 24.32
CA ALA A 199 -0.32 -25.92 23.47
C ALA A 199 0.21 -26.11 22.02
N ALA A 200 1.08 -25.21 21.56
CA ALA A 200 1.64 -25.19 20.21
C ALA A 200 3.11 -24.73 20.25
N PRO A 201 4.03 -25.58 20.77
CA PRO A 201 5.42 -25.20 21.02
C PRO A 201 6.19 -24.74 19.77
N HIS A 202 5.85 -25.29 18.60
CA HIS A 202 6.49 -24.96 17.32
C HIS A 202 5.91 -23.71 16.64
N LEU A 203 4.78 -23.16 17.10
CA LEU A 203 4.07 -22.05 16.42
C LEU A 203 4.96 -20.82 16.20
N THR A 204 5.86 -20.53 17.14
CA THR A 204 6.79 -19.39 17.03
C THR A 204 7.81 -19.61 15.92
N GLU A 205 8.40 -20.81 15.86
CA GLU A 205 9.39 -21.20 14.86
C GLU A 205 8.73 -21.31 13.48
N ASP A 206 7.55 -21.92 13.41
CA ASP A 206 6.79 -22.06 12.17
C ASP A 206 6.40 -20.70 11.59
N TYR A 207 5.94 -19.77 12.42
CA TYR A 207 5.65 -18.41 11.98
C TYR A 207 6.91 -17.68 11.49
N ALA A 208 8.04 -17.82 12.19
CA ALA A 208 9.31 -17.21 11.77
C ALA A 208 9.80 -17.79 10.43
N THR A 209 9.64 -19.10 10.20
CA THR A 209 9.94 -19.79 8.93
C THR A 209 9.01 -19.29 7.82
N ALA A 210 7.71 -19.21 8.08
CA ALA A 210 6.74 -18.66 7.13
C ALA A 210 7.07 -17.21 6.73
N CYS A 211 7.52 -16.37 7.68
CA CYS A 211 7.93 -14.99 7.42
C CYS A 211 9.13 -14.86 6.47
N LYS A 212 9.91 -15.94 6.26
CA LYS A 212 11.00 -16.01 5.28
C LYS A 212 10.52 -16.49 3.90
N GLY A 213 9.25 -16.86 3.76
CA GLY A 213 8.68 -17.46 2.55
C GLY A 213 8.87 -18.97 2.45
N GLU A 214 9.28 -19.62 3.55
CA GLU A 214 9.48 -21.06 3.61
C GLU A 214 8.24 -21.75 4.18
N MET A 215 8.00 -23.00 3.78
CA MET A 215 6.86 -23.79 4.25
C MET A 215 7.15 -24.42 5.61
N PRO A 216 6.41 -24.08 6.69
CA PRO A 216 6.63 -24.69 7.99
C PRO A 216 6.00 -26.07 8.06
N SER A 217 6.68 -27.00 8.73
CA SER A 217 6.30 -28.41 8.76
C SER A 217 4.98 -28.67 9.49
N ASN A 218 4.58 -27.82 10.44
CA ASN A 218 3.41 -28.06 11.29
C ASN A 218 2.18 -27.22 10.93
N PHE A 219 2.28 -26.28 9.99
CA PHE A 219 1.12 -25.63 9.39
C PHE A 219 0.52 -26.58 8.36
N GLY A 220 -0.20 -27.59 8.84
CA GLY A 220 -0.95 -28.53 8.01
C GLY A 220 -1.96 -27.80 7.12
N ILE A 221 -1.51 -27.35 5.96
CA ILE A 221 -2.31 -26.93 4.81
C ILE A 221 -1.75 -27.70 3.65
N ALA A 222 -2.59 -28.57 3.08
CA ALA A 222 -2.25 -29.47 2.01
C ALA A 222 -1.50 -28.74 0.89
N SER A 223 -0.40 -29.37 0.49
CA SER A 223 0.44 -29.02 -0.64
C SER A 223 -0.37 -29.02 -1.93
N GLU A 224 -1.01 -27.91 -2.29
CA GLU A 224 -1.50 -27.71 -3.66
C GLU A 224 -1.62 -26.21 -3.93
N ASN A 225 -0.67 -25.69 -4.71
CA ASN A 225 -0.59 -24.35 -5.30
C ASN A 225 -0.04 -23.22 -4.40
N TRP A 226 1.30 -23.18 -4.29
CA TRP A 226 2.05 -21.98 -3.92
C TRP A 226 2.55 -21.25 -5.18
#